data_AF-A0AAD5C3T3-F1
#
_entry.id   AF-A0AAD5C3T3-F1
#
_cell.length_a   1.000
_cell.length_b   1.000
_cell.length_c   1.000
_cell.angle_alpha   90.00
_cell.angle_beta   90.00
_cell.angle_gamma   90.00
#
_symmetry.space_group_name_H-M   'P 1'
#
loop_
_entity.id
_entity.type
_entity.pdbx_description
1 polymer ?
#
loop_
_entity_poly.entity_id
_entity_poly.type
_entity_poly.pdbx_seq_one_letter_code
_entity_poly.pdbx_strand_id
1 'polypeptide(L)'
;MSITIFLLWLLTTSFFSLISTQPSPSPPPLRGYLINCGSKTDIQQDGIQYSKDEGYTATGTRTALKNTTHITLPILTTLRYFPYGPGKHCYDFPVTKGAKYLIRTTYYYGQFDGGTHPPVFDQIVDGTTWGVVNTTEDYNNGLTSYYEIIVVANDKTLSVCFACNEQTIRDSNPFVSLLEVLILDSSLYNSTDFGKYGLVTVARSNFASETDFVRFPDDPFNRYWQPFVDGNPTVEAHVNVTSSEFWNRPPAKVFLSGSTTSRGKNLKIQWPPFSLPTNRYYVALYFQDSRSTSPYSWRVFTVLIDDKTFYQDLNVTTKGVTVYGTEWPLSGDTQITLTPRSDMPVGPTINAGEIYQILPLAVTTLARDGIMVILNSLLLALQMLKQSLKNPPDDWNGDPCLPKEHPWFGIGCTEGKQVRVTSL
;
A
#
# COMPACT_ATOMS: atom_id res chain seq x y z
N MET A 1 -54.36 37.44 -53.45
CA MET A 1 -53.82 38.44 -52.52
C MET A 1 -53.68 37.78 -51.15
N SER A 2 -52.51 37.94 -50.54
CA SER A 2 -52.06 37.65 -49.17
C SER A 2 -52.94 36.90 -48.14
N ILE A 3 -52.38 35.78 -47.67
CA ILE A 3 -51.92 35.47 -46.29
C ILE A 3 -52.83 35.81 -45.09
N THR A 4 -53.19 34.75 -44.34
CA THR A 4 -53.18 34.60 -42.85
C THR A 4 -53.53 33.13 -42.52
N ILE A 5 -52.66 32.27 -41.98
CA ILE A 5 -52.11 32.12 -40.60
C ILE A 5 -53.09 31.46 -39.60
N PHE A 6 -52.61 30.32 -39.06
CA PHE A 6 -52.88 29.66 -37.76
C PHE A 6 -54.02 28.63 -37.58
N LEU A 7 -53.58 27.38 -37.36
CA LEU A 7 -53.80 26.49 -36.20
C LEU A 7 -54.19 25.06 -36.61
N LEU A 8 -53.18 24.19 -36.77
CA LEU A 8 -53.35 22.77 -36.53
C LEU A 8 -52.16 22.26 -35.71
N TRP A 9 -52.46 21.92 -34.46
CA TRP A 9 -51.51 21.44 -33.47
C TRP A 9 -51.69 19.93 -33.31
N LEU A 10 -50.55 19.24 -33.39
CA LEU A 10 -50.16 17.99 -32.73
C LEU A 10 -50.96 16.70 -32.98
N LEU A 11 -50.29 15.78 -33.69
CA LEU A 11 -50.14 14.37 -33.30
C LEU A 11 -48.95 13.78 -34.06
N THR A 12 -47.75 13.92 -33.51
CA THR A 12 -46.58 13.10 -33.91
C THR A 12 -46.03 12.43 -32.66
N THR A 13 -46.26 11.13 -32.58
CA THR A 13 -45.77 10.22 -31.55
C THR A 13 -44.24 10.14 -31.61
N SER A 14 -43.57 10.66 -30.58
CA SER A 14 -42.13 10.48 -30.38
C SER A 14 -41.86 9.03 -29.95
N PHE A 15 -41.20 8.27 -30.83
CA PHE A 15 -40.51 7.04 -30.45
C PHE A 15 -39.37 7.43 -29.51
N PHE A 16 -39.59 7.32 -28.19
CA PHE A 16 -38.50 7.29 -27.22
C PHE A 16 -37.82 5.93 -27.32
N SER A 17 -36.68 5.89 -28.01
CA SER A 17 -35.73 4.80 -27.91
C SER A 17 -35.27 4.70 -26.46
N LEU A 18 -35.75 3.69 -25.74
CA LEU A 18 -35.19 3.26 -24.47
C LEU A 18 -33.72 2.88 -24.71
N ILE A 19 -32.80 3.81 -24.41
CA ILE A 19 -31.39 3.48 -24.22
C ILE A 19 -31.35 2.62 -22.96
N SER A 20 -31.28 1.30 -23.15
CA SER A 20 -30.88 0.36 -22.11
C SER A 20 -29.49 0.78 -21.66
N THR A 21 -29.40 1.42 -20.50
CA THR A 21 -28.14 1.57 -19.77
C THR A 21 -27.73 0.17 -19.37
N GLN A 22 -26.93 -0.51 -20.20
CA GLN A 22 -26.25 -1.72 -19.76
C GLN A 22 -25.44 -1.36 -18.51
N PRO A 23 -25.58 -2.09 -17.40
CA PRO A 23 -24.72 -1.88 -16.25
C PRO A 23 -23.27 -2.05 -16.72
N SER A 24 -22.42 -1.08 -16.38
CA SER A 24 -20.98 -1.19 -16.59
C SER A 24 -20.50 -2.55 -16.06
N PRO A 25 -19.70 -3.32 -16.82
CA PRO A 25 -19.23 -4.61 -16.35
C PRO A 25 -18.56 -4.45 -14.99
N SER A 26 -18.94 -5.30 -14.03
CA SER A 26 -18.32 -5.30 -12.70
C SER A 26 -16.80 -5.46 -12.86
N PRO A 27 -16.00 -4.67 -12.12
CA PRO A 27 -14.55 -4.77 -12.16
C PRO A 27 -14.13 -6.21 -11.83
N PRO A 28 -13.06 -6.73 -12.47
CA PRO A 28 -12.57 -8.06 -12.15
C PRO A 28 -12.20 -8.16 -10.66
N PRO A 29 -12.38 -9.33 -10.04
CA PRO A 29 -12.09 -9.50 -8.63
C PRO A 29 -10.61 -9.28 -8.35
N LEU A 30 -10.31 -8.77 -7.15
CA LEU A 30 -8.94 -8.67 -6.66
C LEU A 30 -8.29 -10.05 -6.63
N ARG A 31 -7.04 -10.11 -7.08
CA ARG A 31 -6.26 -11.35 -7.13
C ARG A 31 -5.29 -11.36 -5.95
N GLY A 32 -5.44 -12.35 -5.08
CA GLY A 32 -4.59 -12.50 -3.90
C GLY A 32 -5.35 -13.05 -2.71
N TYR A 33 -4.83 -12.78 -1.53
CA TYR A 33 -5.38 -13.20 -0.25
C TYR A 33 -5.91 -11.97 0.48
N LEU A 34 -7.18 -12.02 0.87
CA LEU A 34 -7.86 -10.98 1.63
C LEU A 34 -8.37 -11.64 2.91
N ILE A 35 -7.58 -11.56 3.98
CA ILE A 35 -7.80 -12.35 5.19
C ILE A 35 -8.40 -11.48 6.28
N ASN A 36 -9.54 -11.93 6.79
CA ASN A 36 -10.13 -11.43 8.01
C ASN A 36 -9.61 -12.23 9.20
N CYS A 37 -8.67 -11.65 9.93
CA CYS A 37 -7.99 -12.32 11.04
C CYS A 37 -8.97 -12.49 12.22
N GLY A 38 -8.99 -13.67 12.83
CA GLY A 38 -9.89 -13.96 13.94
C GLY A 38 -11.34 -14.29 13.57
N SER A 39 -11.79 -13.99 12.35
CA SER A 39 -13.15 -14.32 11.94
C SER A 39 -13.38 -15.84 11.83
N LYS A 40 -14.62 -16.26 12.13
CA LYS A 40 -15.09 -17.64 11.97
C LYS A 40 -15.72 -17.90 10.60
N THR A 41 -16.05 -16.83 9.87
CA THR A 41 -16.78 -16.87 8.60
C THR A 41 -16.16 -15.91 7.60
N ASP A 42 -16.41 -16.17 6.32
CA ASP A 42 -16.08 -15.20 5.29
C ASP A 42 -17.04 -14.00 5.37
N ILE A 43 -16.54 -12.81 5.07
CA ILE A 43 -17.28 -11.55 5.18
C ILE A 43 -17.14 -10.80 3.86
N GLN A 44 -18.25 -10.27 3.35
CA GLN A 44 -18.24 -9.38 2.19
C GLN A 44 -18.30 -7.92 2.65
N GLN A 45 -17.37 -7.10 2.18
CA GLN A 45 -17.27 -5.68 2.52
C GLN A 45 -16.94 -4.89 1.25
N ASP A 46 -17.76 -3.89 0.91
CA ASP A 46 -17.55 -2.99 -0.25
C ASP A 46 -17.30 -3.74 -1.58
N GLY A 47 -18.01 -4.84 -1.79
CA GLY A 47 -17.85 -5.69 -2.99
C GLY A 47 -16.61 -6.58 -2.99
N ILE A 48 -15.84 -6.60 -1.91
CA ILE A 48 -14.66 -7.44 -1.70
C ILE A 48 -15.00 -8.57 -0.72
N GLN A 49 -14.63 -9.80 -1.07
CA GLN A 49 -14.78 -10.95 -0.18
C GLN A 49 -13.50 -11.14 0.64
N TYR A 50 -13.64 -11.09 1.96
CA TYR A 50 -12.59 -11.42 2.91
C TYR A 50 -12.82 -12.82 3.48
N SER A 51 -11.80 -13.67 3.40
CA SER A 51 -11.84 -15.05 3.90
C SER A 51 -11.39 -15.12 5.35
N LYS A 52 -11.87 -16.10 6.11
CA LYS A 52 -11.29 -16.43 7.43
C LYS A 52 -9.81 -16.81 7.33
N ASP A 53 -9.07 -16.63 8.43
CA ASP A 53 -7.62 -16.90 8.52
C ASP A 53 -7.20 -18.38 8.62
N GLU A 54 -8.16 -19.30 8.54
CA GLU A 54 -7.89 -20.72 8.70
C GLU A 54 -7.02 -21.28 7.57
N GLY A 55 -5.98 -22.03 7.94
CA GLY A 55 -5.04 -22.64 6.99
C GLY A 55 -3.86 -21.76 6.59
N TYR A 56 -3.87 -20.47 6.94
CA TYR A 56 -2.75 -19.56 6.68
C TYR A 56 -1.81 -19.41 7.88
N THR A 57 -2.29 -19.66 9.10
CA THR A 57 -1.47 -19.63 10.31
C THR A 57 -1.85 -20.77 11.25
N ALA A 58 -0.87 -21.31 11.97
CA ALA A 58 -1.05 -22.39 12.95
C ALA A 58 -1.09 -21.90 14.39
N THR A 59 -0.78 -20.62 14.64
CA THR A 59 -0.55 -20.09 16.00
C THR A 59 -1.41 -18.87 16.30
N GLY A 60 -1.34 -18.40 17.55
CA GLY A 60 -2.15 -17.29 18.04
C GLY A 60 -3.60 -17.68 18.32
N THR A 61 -4.32 -16.73 18.91
CA THR A 61 -5.70 -16.91 19.36
C THR A 61 -6.62 -15.94 18.64
N ARG A 62 -7.75 -16.46 18.16
CA ARG A 62 -8.83 -15.66 17.54
C ARG A 62 -9.65 -14.99 18.64
N THR A 63 -10.00 -13.72 18.45
CA THR A 63 -10.92 -13.01 19.35
C THR A 63 -11.84 -12.07 18.57
N ALA A 64 -12.98 -11.76 19.18
CA ALA A 64 -13.91 -10.75 18.72
C ALA A 64 -13.91 -9.60 19.72
N LEU A 65 -14.04 -8.37 19.22
CA LEU A 65 -14.11 -7.19 20.07
C LEU A 65 -15.44 -7.18 20.83
N LYS A 66 -15.36 -6.84 22.11
CA LYS A 66 -16.55 -6.77 22.98
C LYS A 66 -17.43 -5.56 22.66
N ASN A 67 -16.80 -4.45 22.30
CA ASN A 67 -17.50 -3.21 21.96
C ASN A 67 -17.27 -2.88 20.48
N THR A 68 -18.33 -2.97 19.68
CA THR A 68 -18.30 -2.70 18.23
C THR A 68 -19.18 -1.52 17.83
N THR A 69 -19.73 -0.77 18.78
CA THR A 69 -20.74 0.28 18.49
C THR A 69 -20.21 1.40 17.59
N HIS A 70 -18.91 1.66 17.61
CA HIS A 70 -18.24 2.69 16.82
C HIS A 70 -17.48 2.13 15.60
N ILE A 71 -17.53 0.81 15.38
CA ILE A 71 -16.81 0.16 14.28
C ILE A 71 -17.74 0.13 13.06
N THR A 72 -17.44 0.97 12.07
CA THR A 72 -18.21 1.08 10.83
C THR A 72 -17.89 -0.04 9.85
N LEU A 73 -16.74 -0.70 9.98
CA LEU A 73 -16.28 -1.77 9.11
C LEU A 73 -16.36 -3.11 9.84
N PRO A 74 -17.35 -3.98 9.56
CA PRO A 74 -17.49 -5.31 10.16
C PRO A 74 -16.21 -6.15 10.10
N ILE A 75 -15.40 -5.95 9.06
CA ILE A 75 -14.13 -6.65 8.89
C ILE A 75 -13.09 -6.33 9.98
N LEU A 76 -13.31 -5.30 10.80
CA LEU A 76 -12.42 -4.92 11.91
C LEU A 76 -12.93 -5.37 13.28
N THR A 77 -14.03 -6.11 13.34
CA THR A 77 -14.65 -6.55 14.61
C THR A 77 -13.99 -7.79 15.21
N THR A 78 -13.10 -8.44 14.46
CA THR A 78 -12.32 -9.60 14.90
C THR A 78 -10.84 -9.38 14.63
N LEU A 79 -10.01 -10.08 15.39
CA LEU A 79 -8.57 -10.09 15.22
C LEU A 79 -7.97 -11.40 15.72
N ARG A 80 -6.73 -11.65 15.30
CA ARG A 80 -5.88 -12.69 15.90
C ARG A 80 -4.76 -12.01 16.67
N TYR A 81 -4.50 -12.49 17.88
CA TYR A 81 -3.37 -12.05 18.70
C TYR A 81 -2.43 -13.21 19.01
N PHE A 82 -1.19 -12.87 19.31
CA PHE A 82 -0.09 -13.80 19.53
C PHE A 82 0.49 -13.59 20.93
N PRO A 83 0.80 -14.67 21.66
CA PRO A 83 1.26 -14.56 23.04
C PRO A 83 2.58 -13.78 23.11
N TYR A 84 2.71 -12.93 24.13
CA TYR A 84 3.99 -12.32 24.48
C TYR A 84 5.07 -13.39 24.68
N GLY A 85 6.20 -13.25 23.99
CA GLY A 85 7.30 -14.20 24.12
C GLY A 85 8.38 -14.00 23.07
N PRO A 86 9.48 -14.77 23.17
CA PRO A 86 10.50 -14.80 22.15
C PRO A 86 9.99 -15.45 20.86
N GLY A 87 10.62 -15.09 19.74
CA GLY A 87 10.35 -15.67 18.43
C GLY A 87 9.23 -14.94 17.68
N LYS A 88 8.75 -15.57 16.60
CA LYS A 88 7.80 -14.94 15.66
C LYS A 88 6.67 -15.87 15.27
N HIS A 89 5.52 -15.27 15.00
CA HIS A 89 4.33 -15.98 14.56
C HIS A 89 3.92 -15.51 13.18
N CYS A 90 3.76 -16.45 12.25
CA CYS A 90 3.62 -16.14 10.83
C CYS A 90 2.28 -16.61 10.26
N TYR A 91 1.89 -15.89 9.22
CA TYR A 91 1.00 -16.36 8.19
C TYR A 91 1.82 -16.76 6.96
N ASP A 92 1.51 -17.90 6.36
CA ASP A 92 2.16 -18.44 5.17
C ASP A 92 1.19 -18.43 3.98
N PHE A 93 1.56 -17.74 2.90
CA PHE A 93 0.75 -17.60 1.70
C PHE A 93 1.37 -18.33 0.52
N PRO A 94 0.65 -19.24 -0.16
CA PRO A 94 1.09 -19.77 -1.44
C PRO A 94 1.18 -18.64 -2.48
N VAL A 95 2.33 -18.46 -3.11
CA VAL A 95 2.55 -17.37 -4.06
C VAL A 95 3.27 -17.86 -5.31
N THR A 96 3.25 -17.03 -6.36
CA THR A 96 4.02 -17.27 -7.57
C THR A 96 5.40 -16.66 -7.40
N LYS A 97 6.43 -17.51 -7.36
CA LYS A 97 7.83 -17.06 -7.37
C LYS A 97 8.08 -16.10 -8.53
N GLY A 98 8.72 -14.96 -8.24
CA GLY A 98 9.01 -13.89 -9.20
C GLY A 98 7.85 -12.93 -9.45
N ALA A 99 6.65 -13.18 -8.93
CA ALA A 99 5.55 -12.22 -8.99
C ALA A 99 5.70 -11.14 -7.91
N LYS A 100 5.18 -9.95 -8.21
CA LYS A 100 5.17 -8.80 -7.31
C LYS A 100 3.91 -8.80 -6.47
N TYR A 101 4.05 -8.53 -5.17
CA TYR A 101 2.96 -8.50 -4.21
C TYR A 101 2.95 -7.21 -3.43
N LEU A 102 1.76 -6.64 -3.25
CA LEU A 102 1.46 -5.65 -2.24
C LEU A 102 0.97 -6.41 -1.00
N ILE A 103 1.62 -6.19 0.13
CA ILE A 103 1.22 -6.76 1.41
C ILE A 103 0.75 -5.61 2.28
N ARG A 104 -0.45 -5.72 2.81
CA ARG A 104 -1.01 -4.76 3.77
C ARG A 104 -1.44 -5.47 5.04
N THR A 105 -1.02 -4.93 6.16
CA THR A 105 -1.45 -5.35 7.50
C THR A 105 -2.26 -4.22 8.11
N THR A 106 -3.45 -4.54 8.63
CA THR A 106 -4.35 -3.56 9.25
C THR A 106 -4.65 -3.94 10.69
N TYR A 107 -4.68 -2.92 11.55
CA TYR A 107 -4.74 -3.07 12.99
C TYR A 107 -5.83 -2.17 13.55
N TYR A 108 -6.80 -2.78 14.22
CA TYR A 108 -7.75 -2.09 15.08
C TYR A 108 -7.68 -2.72 16.46
N TYR A 109 -7.06 -2.01 17.41
CA TYR A 109 -6.78 -2.54 18.74
C TYR A 109 -8.07 -2.84 19.52
N GLY A 110 -9.01 -1.88 19.57
CA GLY A 110 -10.33 -2.09 20.18
C GLY A 110 -10.33 -2.61 21.62
N GLN A 111 -9.21 -2.46 22.36
CA GLN A 111 -9.01 -2.98 23.72
C GLN A 111 -9.33 -4.49 23.85
N PHE A 112 -8.95 -5.29 22.84
CA PHE A 112 -9.33 -6.71 22.78
C PHE A 112 -8.87 -7.55 23.99
N ASP A 113 -7.76 -7.15 24.62
CA ASP A 113 -7.15 -7.78 25.79
C ASP A 113 -7.55 -7.11 27.11
N GLY A 114 -8.38 -6.05 27.06
CA GLY A 114 -8.77 -5.25 28.22
C GLY A 114 -7.71 -4.26 28.70
N GLY A 115 -6.60 -4.12 27.98
CA GLY A 115 -5.54 -3.15 28.28
C GLY A 115 -5.87 -1.73 27.79
N THR A 116 -5.12 -0.75 28.28
CA THR A 116 -5.29 0.67 27.91
C THR A 116 -4.32 1.15 26.83
N HIS A 117 -3.26 0.40 26.55
CA HIS A 117 -2.24 0.76 25.57
C HIS A 117 -2.04 -0.40 24.58
N PRO A 118 -2.08 -0.13 23.27
CA PRO A 118 -1.78 -1.16 22.29
C PRO A 118 -0.31 -1.60 22.39
N PRO A 119 0.01 -2.86 22.07
CA PRO A 119 1.37 -3.35 21.98
C PRO A 119 2.13 -2.68 20.83
N VAL A 120 3.43 -2.50 21.03
CA VAL A 120 4.38 -2.12 19.97
C VAL A 120 5.23 -3.33 19.63
N PHE A 121 5.31 -3.72 18.37
CA PHE A 121 5.93 -4.97 17.94
C PHE A 121 6.43 -4.90 16.49
N ASP A 122 7.23 -5.87 16.07
CA ASP A 122 7.78 -5.92 14.72
C ASP A 122 6.87 -6.70 13.77
N GLN A 123 6.87 -6.27 12.51
CA GLN A 123 6.28 -7.02 11.40
C GLN A 123 7.35 -7.32 10.34
N ILE A 124 7.28 -8.53 9.81
CA ILE A 124 8.35 -9.17 9.06
C ILE A 124 7.76 -9.78 7.79
N VAL A 125 8.41 -9.57 6.65
CA VAL A 125 8.17 -10.35 5.44
C VAL A 125 9.34 -11.28 5.18
N ASP A 126 9.03 -12.57 5.04
CA ASP A 126 10.02 -13.64 4.94
C ASP A 126 11.04 -13.57 6.08
N GLY A 127 12.24 -13.06 5.83
CA GLY A 127 13.30 -12.83 6.82
C GLY A 127 13.61 -11.36 7.10
N THR A 128 12.81 -10.43 6.60
CA THR A 128 13.10 -8.98 6.68
C THR A 128 12.07 -8.28 7.55
N THR A 129 12.50 -7.70 8.68
CA THR A 129 11.69 -6.74 9.42
C THR A 129 11.45 -5.51 8.55
N TRP A 130 10.20 -5.23 8.17
CA TRP A 130 9.89 -4.06 7.34
C TRP A 130 9.53 -2.83 8.16
N GLY A 131 9.11 -3.00 9.41
CA GLY A 131 8.70 -1.88 10.25
C GLY A 131 8.20 -2.30 11.61
N VAL A 132 8.06 -1.30 12.47
CA VAL A 132 7.46 -1.41 13.79
C VAL A 132 5.99 -1.04 13.69
N VAL A 133 5.11 -1.89 14.22
CA VAL A 133 3.70 -1.60 14.40
C VAL A 133 3.54 -0.84 15.70
N ASN A 134 3.06 0.40 15.61
CA ASN A 134 2.70 1.23 16.74
C ASN A 134 1.38 1.93 16.43
N THR A 135 0.31 1.46 17.05
CA THR A 135 -1.06 1.94 16.80
C THR A 135 -1.54 2.93 17.85
N THR A 136 -0.64 3.42 18.73
CA THR A 136 -1.00 4.25 19.89
C THR A 136 -1.72 5.52 19.50
N GLU A 137 -1.21 6.25 18.50
CA GLU A 137 -1.81 7.50 18.04
C GLU A 137 -3.19 7.27 17.41
N ASP A 138 -3.28 6.34 16.45
CA ASP A 138 -4.54 6.00 15.80
C ASP A 138 -5.59 5.52 16.81
N TYR A 139 -5.20 4.65 17.75
CA TYR A 139 -6.10 4.19 18.80
C TYR A 139 -6.61 5.34 19.69
N ASN A 140 -5.75 6.29 20.09
CA ASN A 140 -6.17 7.45 20.86
C ASN A 140 -7.18 8.33 20.10
N ASN A 141 -7.12 8.32 18.77
CA ASN A 141 -8.05 9.01 17.89
C ASN A 141 -9.27 8.14 17.49
N GLY A 142 -9.38 6.91 17.98
CA GLY A 142 -10.43 5.97 17.61
C GLY A 142 -10.32 5.42 16.18
N LEU A 143 -9.13 5.51 15.58
CA LEU A 143 -8.82 5.16 14.20
C LEU A 143 -8.14 3.79 14.08
N THR A 144 -7.92 3.39 12.83
CA THR A 144 -7.28 2.14 12.42
C THR A 144 -5.94 2.44 11.80
N SER A 145 -4.91 1.65 12.10
CA SER A 145 -3.59 1.75 11.45
C SER A 145 -3.49 0.72 10.33
N TYR A 146 -2.80 1.07 9.25
CA TYR A 146 -2.35 0.08 8.27
C TYR A 146 -0.91 0.34 7.84
N TYR A 147 -0.22 -0.73 7.50
CA TYR A 147 1.15 -0.70 6.99
C TYR A 147 1.19 -1.48 5.69
N GLU A 148 1.97 -1.00 4.72
CA GLU A 148 1.98 -1.56 3.39
C GLU A 148 3.41 -1.66 2.84
N ILE A 149 3.76 -2.82 2.29
CA ILE A 149 5.01 -3.03 1.56
C ILE A 149 4.74 -3.62 0.19
N ILE A 150 5.63 -3.37 -0.76
CA ILE A 150 5.70 -4.06 -2.04
C ILE A 150 7.00 -4.85 -2.11
N VAL A 151 6.90 -6.14 -2.42
CA VAL A 151 8.02 -7.07 -2.59
C VAL A 151 7.81 -7.99 -3.79
N VAL A 152 8.88 -8.65 -4.24
CA VAL A 152 8.80 -9.79 -5.18
C VAL A 152 9.00 -11.08 -4.40
N ALA A 153 8.13 -12.07 -4.63
CA ALA A 153 8.24 -13.36 -3.96
C ALA A 153 9.47 -14.14 -4.44
N ASN A 154 10.36 -14.50 -3.51
CA ASN A 154 11.58 -15.25 -3.81
C ASN A 154 11.36 -16.77 -3.87
N ASP A 155 10.25 -17.25 -3.31
CA ASP A 155 9.84 -18.65 -3.30
C ASP A 155 8.35 -18.81 -3.63
N LYS A 156 7.83 -20.04 -3.54
CA LYS A 156 6.41 -20.40 -3.72
C LYS A 156 5.55 -20.14 -2.47
N THR A 157 6.17 -19.72 -1.38
CA THR A 157 5.52 -19.29 -0.16
C THR A 157 6.07 -17.94 0.24
N LEU A 158 5.20 -17.04 0.69
CA LEU A 158 5.56 -15.75 1.27
C LEU A 158 5.03 -15.72 2.71
N SER A 159 5.89 -15.43 3.67
CA SER A 159 5.50 -15.39 5.08
C SER A 159 5.37 -13.94 5.57
N VAL A 160 4.30 -13.64 6.31
CA VAL A 160 4.12 -12.38 7.03
C VAL A 160 4.07 -12.69 8.52
N CYS A 161 5.05 -12.22 9.28
CA CYS A 161 5.22 -12.57 10.69
C CYS A 161 5.15 -11.36 11.62
N PHE A 162 4.81 -11.64 12.87
CA PHE A 162 4.75 -10.68 13.97
C PHE A 162 5.59 -11.17 15.13
N ALA A 163 6.38 -10.28 15.74
CA ALA A 163 7.30 -10.63 16.81
C ALA A 163 7.38 -9.52 17.86
N CYS A 164 7.47 -9.88 19.14
CA CYS A 164 7.73 -8.92 20.21
C CYS A 164 9.14 -8.30 20.02
N ASN A 165 9.28 -7.02 20.31
CA ASN A 165 10.56 -6.31 20.27
C ASN A 165 10.85 -5.66 21.64
N GLU A 166 11.93 -4.88 21.74
CA GLU A 166 12.35 -4.23 22.99
C GLU A 166 11.32 -3.22 23.53
N GLN A 167 10.40 -2.73 22.68
CA GLN A 167 9.33 -1.80 23.05
C GLN A 167 8.03 -2.52 23.42
N THR A 168 7.94 -3.84 23.21
CA THR A 168 6.75 -4.61 23.57
C THR A 168 6.62 -4.67 25.08
N ILE A 169 5.52 -4.12 25.61
CA ILE A 169 5.22 -4.15 27.03
C ILE A 169 5.00 -5.61 27.45
N ARG A 170 5.54 -6.00 28.61
CA ARG A 170 5.33 -7.33 29.17
C ARG A 170 3.84 -7.66 29.24
N ASP A 171 3.49 -8.88 28.84
CA ASP A 171 2.11 -9.38 28.81
C ASP A 171 1.19 -8.68 27.78
N SER A 172 1.73 -7.81 26.91
CA SER A 172 1.02 -7.27 25.74
C SER A 172 1.26 -8.13 24.50
N ASN A 173 0.19 -8.39 23.74
CA ASN A 173 0.17 -9.43 22.72
C ASN A 173 0.14 -8.83 21.30
N PRO A 174 1.16 -9.01 20.46
CA PRO A 174 1.09 -8.64 19.05
C PRO A 174 -0.20 -9.14 18.40
N PHE A 175 -0.80 -8.36 17.51
CA PHE A 175 -2.10 -8.71 16.94
C PHE A 175 -2.24 -8.22 15.51
N VAL A 176 -3.21 -8.75 14.77
CA VAL A 176 -3.55 -8.30 13.41
C VAL A 176 -5.05 -8.49 13.17
N SER A 177 -5.69 -7.49 12.55
CA SER A 177 -7.13 -7.49 12.24
C SER A 177 -7.40 -7.91 10.80
N LEU A 178 -6.62 -7.38 9.84
CA LEU A 178 -6.70 -7.77 8.43
C LEU A 178 -5.32 -7.98 7.84
N LEU A 179 -5.25 -8.90 6.87
CA LEU A 179 -4.05 -9.14 6.10
C LEU A 179 -4.39 -9.32 4.62
N GLU A 180 -3.85 -8.44 3.78
CA GLU A 180 -4.08 -8.41 2.35
C GLU A 180 -2.77 -8.70 1.63
N VAL A 181 -2.69 -9.76 0.83
CA VAL A 181 -1.53 -10.12 -0.01
C VAL A 181 -1.99 -10.15 -1.46
N LEU A 182 -1.84 -9.03 -2.14
CA LEU A 182 -2.42 -8.78 -3.46
C LEU A 182 -1.35 -8.83 -4.55
N ILE A 183 -1.61 -9.56 -5.63
CA ILE A 183 -0.68 -9.58 -6.76
C ILE A 183 -0.73 -8.24 -7.50
N LEU A 184 0.45 -7.67 -7.77
CA LEU A 184 0.60 -6.49 -8.60
C LEU A 184 1.01 -6.88 -10.01
N ASP A 185 0.66 -6.04 -10.99
CA ASP A 185 1.15 -6.20 -12.35
C ASP A 185 2.68 -5.99 -12.38
N SER A 186 3.37 -6.80 -13.19
CA SER A 186 4.82 -6.79 -13.33
C SER A 186 5.39 -5.42 -13.72
N SER A 187 4.61 -4.60 -14.43
CA SER A 187 5.00 -3.27 -14.91
C SER A 187 5.08 -2.20 -13.81
N LEU A 188 4.42 -2.36 -12.67
CA LEU A 188 4.39 -1.34 -11.61
C LEU A 188 5.75 -1.26 -10.90
N TYR A 189 6.27 -0.06 -10.67
CA TYR A 189 7.52 0.19 -9.93
C TYR A 189 8.72 -0.56 -10.52
N ASN A 190 8.74 -0.80 -11.83
CA ASN A 190 9.77 -1.59 -12.52
C ASN A 190 11.17 -0.97 -12.50
N SER A 191 11.31 0.27 -12.02
CA SER A 191 12.57 0.95 -11.80
C SER A 191 13.26 0.59 -10.48
N THR A 192 12.62 -0.22 -9.62
CA THR A 192 13.18 -0.73 -8.37
C THR A 192 13.84 -2.09 -8.57
N ASP A 193 15.06 -2.28 -8.03
CA ASP A 193 15.71 -3.60 -7.94
C ASP A 193 15.09 -4.43 -6.81
N PHE A 194 13.94 -5.06 -7.10
CA PHE A 194 13.22 -5.92 -6.15
C PHE A 194 13.97 -7.20 -5.74
N GLY A 195 15.10 -7.51 -6.39
CA GLY A 195 15.99 -8.57 -5.92
C GLY A 195 16.78 -8.18 -4.66
N LYS A 196 16.83 -6.88 -4.34
CA LYS A 196 17.54 -6.34 -3.18
C LYS A 196 16.67 -5.48 -2.27
N TYR A 197 15.61 -4.89 -2.79
CA TYR A 197 14.84 -3.87 -2.07
C TYR A 197 13.33 -4.15 -2.10
N GLY A 198 12.66 -3.89 -0.99
CA GLY A 198 11.22 -3.68 -0.92
C GLY A 198 10.87 -2.20 -0.90
N LEU A 199 9.63 -1.87 -1.21
CA LEU A 199 9.10 -0.51 -1.10
C LEU A 199 8.07 -0.45 0.02
N VAL A 200 8.43 0.17 1.15
CA VAL A 200 7.51 0.41 2.26
C VAL A 200 6.76 1.70 1.98
N THR A 201 5.44 1.64 1.92
CA THR A 201 4.61 2.82 1.60
C THR A 201 4.66 3.81 2.75
N VAL A 202 5.02 5.05 2.44
CA VAL A 202 5.05 6.15 3.40
C VAL A 202 3.85 7.05 3.20
N ALA A 203 3.63 7.47 1.95
CA ALA A 203 2.48 8.29 1.58
C ALA A 203 2.03 7.96 0.16
N ARG A 204 0.72 7.92 -0.05
CA ARG A 204 0.11 7.84 -1.37
C ARG A 204 -1.10 8.75 -1.34
N SER A 205 -1.05 9.86 -2.06
CA SER A 205 -2.01 10.96 -1.89
C SER A 205 -2.67 11.38 -3.20
N ASN A 206 -3.97 11.65 -3.10
CA ASN A 206 -4.79 12.35 -4.05
C ASN A 206 -4.83 13.83 -3.65
N PHE A 207 -4.10 14.69 -4.35
CA PHE A 207 -4.02 16.10 -4.01
C PHE A 207 -5.29 16.85 -4.41
N ALA A 208 -5.61 17.91 -3.67
CA ALA A 208 -6.81 18.72 -3.91
C ALA A 208 -8.11 17.90 -3.84
N SER A 209 -8.16 16.94 -2.92
CA SER A 209 -9.33 16.10 -2.68
C SER A 209 -9.62 16.03 -1.18
N GLU A 210 -10.89 16.25 -0.82
CA GLU A 210 -11.41 16.11 0.56
C GLU A 210 -12.28 14.86 0.72
N THR A 211 -12.37 14.02 -0.33
CA THR A 211 -13.24 12.84 -0.35
C THR A 211 -12.56 11.62 0.29
N ASP A 212 -13.30 10.53 0.49
CA ASP A 212 -12.74 9.25 0.93
C ASP A 212 -11.59 8.74 0.06
N PHE A 213 -10.83 7.78 0.61
CA PHE A 213 -9.75 7.10 -0.09
C PHE A 213 -10.18 6.62 -1.48
N VAL A 214 -9.38 6.91 -2.51
CA VAL A 214 -9.51 6.19 -3.78
C VAL A 214 -8.85 4.82 -3.62
N ARG A 215 -9.63 3.76 -3.84
CA ARG A 215 -9.22 2.35 -3.70
C ARG A 215 -10.00 1.50 -4.70
N PHE A 216 -9.97 0.17 -4.57
CA PHE A 216 -10.84 -0.69 -5.37
C PHE A 216 -12.31 -0.25 -5.22
N PRO A 217 -13.10 -0.15 -6.31
CA PRO A 217 -12.79 -0.61 -7.67
C PRO A 217 -12.05 0.38 -8.58
N ASP A 218 -11.90 1.63 -8.17
CA ASP A 218 -11.26 2.67 -8.98
C ASP A 218 -9.77 2.38 -9.21
N ASP A 219 -9.08 1.87 -8.17
CA ASP A 219 -7.74 1.30 -8.29
C ASP A 219 -7.81 -0.23 -8.38
N PRO A 220 -7.47 -0.85 -9.52
CA PRO A 220 -7.55 -2.30 -9.70
C PRO A 220 -6.53 -3.09 -8.86
N PHE A 221 -5.55 -2.41 -8.27
CA PHE A 221 -4.56 -2.97 -7.37
C PHE A 221 -4.91 -2.76 -5.88
N ASN A 222 -6.08 -2.17 -5.61
CA ASN A 222 -6.57 -1.83 -4.26
C ASN A 222 -5.57 -1.03 -3.42
N ARG A 223 -4.74 -0.18 -4.05
CA ARG A 223 -3.89 0.78 -3.33
C ARG A 223 -4.76 1.88 -2.74
N TYR A 224 -4.45 2.31 -1.53
CA TYR A 224 -5.17 3.39 -0.87
C TYR A 224 -4.53 4.74 -1.20
N TRP A 225 -5.25 5.58 -1.93
CA TRP A 225 -4.88 6.96 -2.22
C TRP A 225 -5.60 7.89 -1.25
N GLN A 226 -4.84 8.49 -0.34
CA GLN A 226 -5.35 9.34 0.72
C GLN A 226 -5.69 10.74 0.22
N PRO A 227 -6.85 11.31 0.59
CA PRO A 227 -7.11 12.71 0.32
C PRO A 227 -6.03 13.58 0.98
N PHE A 228 -5.62 14.63 0.28
CA PHE A 228 -4.66 15.58 0.82
C PHE A 228 -5.00 16.99 0.35
N VAL A 229 -5.11 17.90 1.33
CA VAL A 229 -5.38 19.32 1.15
C VAL A 229 -4.35 20.14 1.94
N ASP A 230 -3.89 21.23 1.32
CA ASP A 230 -2.85 22.11 1.85
C ASP A 230 -3.25 23.60 1.77
N GLY A 231 -4.53 23.87 1.52
CA GLY A 231 -5.07 25.23 1.40
C GLY A 231 -4.71 25.96 0.09
N ASN A 232 -3.94 25.34 -0.81
CA ASN A 232 -3.70 25.91 -2.13
C ASN A 232 -4.98 25.89 -2.99
N PRO A 233 -5.12 26.83 -3.95
CA PRO A 233 -6.18 26.77 -4.93
C PRO A 233 -6.21 25.42 -5.67
N THR A 234 -7.40 24.94 -5.97
CA THR A 234 -7.61 23.68 -6.68
C THR A 234 -8.09 23.93 -8.11
N VAL A 235 -7.92 22.93 -8.97
CA VAL A 235 -8.46 22.93 -10.34
C VAL A 235 -9.10 21.59 -10.64
N GLU A 236 -10.27 21.60 -11.27
CA GLU A 236 -11.02 20.39 -11.66
C GLU A 236 -10.76 20.00 -13.11
N ALA A 237 -10.80 18.70 -13.40
CA ALA A 237 -10.67 18.14 -14.73
C ALA A 237 -11.91 18.35 -15.60
N HIS A 238 -11.69 18.81 -16.82
CA HIS A 238 -12.67 19.03 -17.88
C HIS A 238 -12.49 18.05 -19.05
N VAL A 239 -11.50 17.15 -18.94
CA VAL A 239 -11.15 16.14 -19.92
C VAL A 239 -11.07 14.77 -19.25
N ASN A 240 -11.48 13.74 -19.98
CA ASN A 240 -11.38 12.36 -19.48
C ASN A 240 -9.92 11.93 -19.36
N VAL A 241 -9.62 11.18 -18.30
CA VAL A 241 -8.28 10.70 -17.99
C VAL A 241 -8.21 9.20 -18.16
N THR A 242 -7.20 8.72 -18.89
CA THR A 242 -6.89 7.30 -18.98
C THR A 242 -5.64 6.98 -18.17
N SER A 243 -5.79 6.17 -17.13
CA SER A 243 -4.70 5.77 -16.21
C SER A 243 -3.61 4.93 -16.86
N SER A 244 -3.87 4.32 -18.02
CA SER A 244 -2.97 3.36 -18.67
C SER A 244 -1.67 3.96 -19.20
N GLU A 245 -1.63 5.26 -19.45
CA GLU A 245 -0.44 5.94 -19.99
C GLU A 245 0.54 6.37 -18.89
N PHE A 246 0.10 6.45 -17.64
CA PHE A 246 0.95 6.82 -16.52
C PHE A 246 1.79 5.64 -16.03
N TRP A 247 3.05 5.90 -15.69
CA TRP A 247 3.84 4.95 -14.94
C TRP A 247 3.15 4.60 -13.62
N ASN A 248 3.27 3.36 -13.17
CA ASN A 248 2.58 2.81 -11.99
C ASN A 248 1.05 2.85 -12.04
N ARG A 249 0.44 3.33 -13.13
CA ARG A 249 -1.00 3.29 -13.41
C ARG A 249 -1.87 3.74 -12.21
N PRO A 250 -1.68 4.96 -11.66
CA PRO A 250 -2.62 5.54 -10.70
C PRO A 250 -4.06 5.54 -11.25
N PRO A 251 -5.09 5.38 -10.41
CA PRO A 251 -6.48 5.34 -10.87
C PRO A 251 -6.91 6.69 -11.48
N ALA A 252 -7.74 6.67 -12.52
CA ALA A 252 -8.14 7.91 -13.21
C ALA A 252 -8.78 8.95 -12.25
N LYS A 253 -9.41 8.47 -11.17
CA LYS A 253 -10.09 9.31 -10.17
C LYS A 253 -9.16 10.28 -9.44
N VAL A 254 -7.86 9.99 -9.31
CA VAL A 254 -6.92 10.93 -8.67
C VAL A 254 -6.53 12.12 -9.55
N PHE A 255 -7.00 12.14 -10.80
CA PHE A 255 -6.77 13.24 -11.73
C PHE A 255 -7.99 14.11 -11.94
N LEU A 256 -9.11 13.84 -11.24
CA LEU A 256 -10.31 14.67 -11.30
C LEU A 256 -10.08 16.07 -10.71
N SER A 257 -9.11 16.21 -9.82
CA SER A 257 -8.67 17.48 -9.28
C SER A 257 -7.14 17.55 -9.20
N GLY A 258 -6.61 18.74 -8.97
CA GLY A 258 -5.20 18.96 -8.70
C GLY A 258 -4.96 20.28 -7.97
N SER A 259 -3.87 20.32 -7.20
CA SER A 259 -3.41 21.55 -6.54
C SER A 259 -2.76 22.47 -7.57
N THR A 260 -2.97 23.78 -7.46
CA THR A 260 -2.50 24.79 -8.42
C THR A 260 -2.24 26.13 -7.72
N THR A 261 -1.67 27.09 -8.44
CA THR A 261 -1.56 28.49 -7.98
C THR A 261 -1.83 29.46 -9.12
N SER A 262 -1.82 30.76 -8.82
CA SER A 262 -1.99 31.82 -9.82
C SER A 262 -0.82 31.87 -10.82
N ARG A 263 -1.08 32.44 -12.00
CA ARG A 263 -0.05 32.63 -13.04
C ARG A 263 1.21 33.30 -12.48
N GLY A 264 2.37 32.74 -12.83
CA GLY A 264 3.70 33.28 -12.47
C GLY A 264 4.10 33.06 -11.00
N LYS A 265 3.27 32.42 -10.18
CA LYS A 265 3.61 32.08 -8.79
C LYS A 265 4.13 30.66 -8.67
N ASN A 266 5.00 30.43 -7.70
CA ASN A 266 5.43 29.09 -7.32
C ASN A 266 4.30 28.40 -6.54
N LEU A 267 4.02 27.14 -6.86
CA LEU A 267 3.19 26.27 -6.01
C LEU A 267 4.12 25.60 -4.99
N LYS A 268 3.74 25.61 -3.72
CA LYS A 268 4.50 24.97 -2.64
C LYS A 268 3.57 24.04 -1.87
N ILE A 269 3.99 22.81 -1.65
CA ILE A 269 3.22 21.75 -1.00
C ILE A 269 4.11 21.09 0.05
N GLN A 270 3.69 21.12 1.31
CA GLN A 270 4.35 20.38 2.39
C GLN A 270 3.80 18.95 2.41
N TRP A 271 4.54 18.02 1.84
CA TRP A 271 4.07 16.64 1.68
C TRP A 271 5.24 15.65 1.75
N PRO A 272 5.14 14.60 2.61
CA PRO A 272 3.97 14.21 3.39
C PRO A 272 3.70 15.13 4.61
N PRO A 273 2.52 15.06 5.26
CA PRO A 273 2.15 15.95 6.37
C PRO A 273 2.88 15.64 7.70
N PHE A 274 4.00 14.91 7.64
CA PHE A 274 4.81 14.49 8.78
C PHE A 274 6.27 14.38 8.35
N SER A 275 7.17 14.53 9.33
CA SER A 275 8.61 14.47 9.08
C SER A 275 9.08 13.06 8.74
N LEU A 276 10.01 12.96 7.79
CA LEU A 276 10.59 11.71 7.34
C LEU A 276 11.93 11.42 8.04
N PRO A 277 12.22 10.16 8.40
CA PRO A 277 13.57 9.80 8.84
C PRO A 277 14.57 10.00 7.69
N THR A 278 15.83 10.31 8.02
CA THR A 278 16.89 10.44 7.02
C THR A 278 17.10 9.11 6.30
N ASN A 279 16.65 9.02 5.04
CA ASN A 279 16.77 7.80 4.25
C ASN A 279 16.71 8.09 2.73
N ARG A 280 16.77 7.03 1.93
CA ARG A 280 16.50 7.05 0.49
C ARG A 280 15.07 6.59 0.22
N TYR A 281 14.41 7.33 -0.66
CA TYR A 281 13.01 7.13 -0.97
C TYR A 281 12.81 6.97 -2.47
N TYR A 282 11.87 6.12 -2.84
CA TYR A 282 11.24 6.18 -4.14
C TYR A 282 10.16 7.26 -4.08
N VAL A 283 10.24 8.26 -4.95
CA VAL A 283 9.23 9.34 -5.05
C VAL A 283 8.67 9.33 -6.46
N ALA A 284 7.35 9.30 -6.61
CA ALA A 284 6.69 9.49 -7.90
C ALA A 284 5.61 10.57 -7.78
N LEU A 285 5.61 11.51 -8.72
CA LEU A 285 4.67 12.62 -8.79
C LEU A 285 3.91 12.58 -10.12
N TYR A 286 2.60 12.80 -10.05
CA TYR A 286 1.67 12.61 -11.15
C TYR A 286 0.99 13.92 -11.53
N PHE A 287 1.02 14.22 -12.82
CA PHE A 287 0.62 15.51 -13.37
C PHE A 287 -0.26 15.32 -14.59
N GLN A 288 -1.31 16.12 -14.70
CA GLN A 288 -2.12 16.23 -15.91
C GLN A 288 -2.71 17.62 -16.02
N ASP A 289 -2.73 18.17 -17.24
CA ASP A 289 -3.49 19.40 -17.47
C ASP A 289 -4.99 19.07 -17.53
N SER A 290 -5.70 19.65 -16.58
CA SER A 290 -7.13 19.44 -16.32
C SER A 290 -8.05 20.18 -17.30
N ARG A 291 -7.54 20.93 -18.28
CA ARG A 291 -8.38 21.78 -19.17
C ARG A 291 -8.48 21.22 -20.58
N SER A 292 -9.47 21.73 -21.33
CA SER A 292 -9.58 21.49 -22.76
C SER A 292 -8.32 21.98 -23.49
N THR A 293 -7.89 21.20 -24.48
CA THR A 293 -6.63 21.42 -25.19
C THR A 293 -6.65 22.78 -25.90
N SER A 294 -5.71 23.66 -25.57
CA SER A 294 -5.59 25.00 -26.16
C SER A 294 -4.12 25.41 -26.33
N PRO A 295 -3.77 26.22 -27.34
CA PRO A 295 -2.45 26.86 -27.43
C PRO A 295 -2.08 27.75 -26.24
N TYR A 296 -2.99 27.97 -25.28
CA TYR A 296 -2.71 28.76 -24.07
C TYR A 296 -2.85 27.93 -22.78
N SER A 297 -2.99 26.59 -22.90
CA SER A 297 -3.18 25.70 -21.76
C SER A 297 -1.93 24.89 -21.39
N TRP A 298 -0.77 25.13 -21.99
CA TRP A 298 0.45 24.39 -21.61
C TRP A 298 1.00 24.85 -20.25
N ARG A 299 1.61 23.91 -19.52
CA ARG A 299 2.31 24.18 -18.27
C ARG A 299 3.72 23.62 -18.38
N VAL A 300 4.71 24.51 -18.28
CA VAL A 300 6.12 24.17 -18.23
C VAL A 300 6.69 24.74 -16.94
N PHE A 301 7.17 23.87 -16.07
CA PHE A 301 7.70 24.26 -14.78
C PHE A 301 8.81 23.32 -14.31
N THR A 302 9.66 23.83 -13.43
CA THR A 302 10.66 23.03 -12.73
C THR A 302 10.04 22.48 -11.44
N VAL A 303 10.29 21.21 -11.16
CA VAL A 303 9.91 20.53 -9.92
C VAL A 303 11.14 20.48 -9.01
N LEU A 304 11.00 21.04 -7.81
CA LEU A 304 11.99 20.97 -6.74
C LEU A 304 11.43 20.15 -5.58
N ILE A 305 12.28 19.37 -4.93
CA ILE A 305 12.00 18.75 -3.63
C ILE A 305 13.11 19.21 -2.68
N ASP A 306 12.73 19.87 -1.58
CA ASP A 306 13.65 20.46 -0.60
C ASP A 306 14.72 21.35 -1.27
N ASP A 307 14.23 22.26 -2.12
CA ASP A 307 15.02 23.21 -2.93
C ASP A 307 16.03 22.58 -3.92
N LYS A 308 16.03 21.26 -4.07
CA LYS A 308 16.84 20.54 -5.05
C LYS A 308 16.02 20.20 -6.28
N THR A 309 16.61 20.39 -7.45
CA THR A 309 15.97 20.06 -8.74
C THR A 309 15.67 18.58 -8.85
N PHE A 310 14.39 18.24 -8.80
CA PHE A 310 13.87 16.88 -9.02
C PHE A 310 13.61 16.63 -10.52
N TYR A 311 13.04 17.63 -11.20
CA TYR A 311 12.85 17.59 -12.65
C TYR A 311 12.86 19.00 -13.24
N GLN A 312 13.54 19.21 -14.36
CA GLN A 312 13.65 20.52 -15.00
C GLN A 312 12.77 20.59 -16.26
N ASP A 313 12.13 21.74 -16.48
CA ASP A 313 11.32 22.02 -17.69
C ASP A 313 10.24 20.94 -17.98
N LEU A 314 9.52 20.49 -16.94
CA LEU A 314 8.44 19.52 -17.05
C LEU A 314 7.29 20.11 -17.87
N ASN A 315 7.01 19.53 -19.03
CA ASN A 315 5.87 19.89 -19.87
C ASN A 315 4.67 19.00 -19.54
N VAL A 316 3.65 19.57 -18.91
CA VAL A 316 2.40 18.88 -18.55
C VAL A 316 1.34 19.13 -19.61
N THR A 317 0.78 18.04 -20.15
CA THR A 317 -0.27 18.06 -21.18
C THR A 317 -1.53 17.33 -20.70
N THR A 318 -2.57 17.29 -21.52
CA THR A 318 -3.81 16.54 -21.22
C THR A 318 -3.61 15.02 -21.22
N LYS A 319 -2.50 14.50 -21.77
CA LYS A 319 -2.14 13.07 -21.63
C LYS A 319 -1.59 12.76 -20.23
N GLY A 320 -1.08 13.78 -19.56
CA GLY A 320 -0.38 13.67 -18.30
C GLY A 320 1.03 13.13 -18.42
N VAL A 321 1.74 13.20 -17.30
CA VAL A 321 3.14 12.79 -17.17
C VAL A 321 3.42 12.35 -15.74
N THR A 322 4.28 11.35 -15.60
CA THR A 322 4.85 10.91 -14.33
C THR A 322 6.33 11.28 -14.30
N VAL A 323 6.78 11.86 -13.19
CA VAL A 323 8.22 11.97 -12.90
C VAL A 323 8.51 11.24 -11.60
N TYR A 324 9.65 10.55 -11.55
CA TYR A 324 10.02 9.76 -10.38
C TYR A 324 11.53 9.80 -10.12
N GLY A 325 11.89 9.59 -8.85
CA GLY A 325 13.25 9.37 -8.38
C GLY A 325 13.30 8.07 -7.61
N THR A 326 14.25 7.20 -7.93
CA THR A 326 14.31 5.82 -7.39
C THR A 326 15.08 5.72 -6.07
N GLU A 327 15.86 6.73 -5.70
CA GLU A 327 16.69 6.77 -4.48
C GLU A 327 16.87 8.22 -3.99
N TRP A 328 15.79 9.00 -4.00
CA TRP A 328 15.83 10.41 -3.62
C TRP A 328 16.08 10.57 -2.11
N PRO A 329 17.08 11.35 -1.69
CA PRO A 329 17.38 11.54 -0.27
C PRO A 329 16.39 12.52 0.36
N LEU A 330 15.66 12.09 1.39
CA LEU A 330 14.77 12.93 2.19
C LEU A 330 15.11 12.83 3.68
N SER A 331 14.81 13.89 4.42
CA SER A 331 15.02 13.98 5.85
C SER A 331 14.22 15.16 6.42
N GLY A 332 13.51 14.93 7.52
CA GLY A 332 12.68 15.96 8.15
C GLY A 332 11.43 16.27 7.34
N ASP A 333 10.95 17.50 7.45
CA ASP A 333 9.81 17.98 6.67
C ASP A 333 10.20 18.14 5.19
N THR A 334 9.32 17.69 4.30
CA THR A 334 9.57 17.71 2.85
C THR A 334 8.64 18.67 2.14
N GLN A 335 9.21 19.55 1.30
CA GLN A 335 8.46 20.51 0.50
C GLN A 335 8.67 20.27 -1.00
N ILE A 336 7.58 20.03 -1.71
CA ILE A 336 7.53 20.08 -3.18
C ILE A 336 7.30 21.53 -3.61
N THR A 337 8.15 22.04 -4.51
CA THR A 337 7.98 23.37 -5.12
C THR A 337 7.92 23.27 -6.63
N LEU A 338 6.87 23.80 -7.24
CA LEU A 338 6.72 23.90 -8.69
C LEU A 338 6.94 25.35 -9.12
N THR A 339 7.98 25.60 -9.91
CA THR A 339 8.36 26.94 -10.38
C THR A 339 8.02 27.08 -11.86
N PRO A 340 6.97 27.85 -12.23
CA PRO A 340 6.60 28.05 -13.62
C PRO A 340 7.68 28.81 -14.39
N ARG A 341 7.86 28.45 -15.66
CA ARG A 341 8.64 29.27 -16.59
C ARG A 341 7.94 30.63 -16.78
N SER A 342 8.71 31.69 -16.98
CA SER A 342 8.22 33.08 -16.97
C SER A 342 7.18 33.39 -18.06
N ASP A 343 7.22 32.68 -19.18
CA ASP A 343 6.30 32.81 -20.31
C ASP A 343 5.05 31.94 -20.19
N MET A 344 4.86 31.24 -19.07
CA MET A 344 3.68 30.41 -18.87
C MET A 344 2.40 31.24 -18.74
N PRO A 345 1.36 30.93 -19.52
CA PRO A 345 0.09 31.65 -19.45
C PRO A 345 -0.69 31.31 -18.17
N VAL A 346 -0.31 30.24 -17.47
CA VAL A 346 -1.09 29.60 -16.40
C VAL A 346 -0.15 29.06 -15.31
N GLY A 347 -0.65 28.85 -14.08
CA GLY A 347 0.16 28.32 -12.98
C GLY A 347 0.59 26.85 -13.21
N PRO A 348 1.51 26.30 -12.41
CA PRO A 348 1.77 24.86 -12.37
C PRO A 348 0.60 24.10 -11.71
N THR A 349 0.55 22.79 -11.86
CA THR A 349 -0.43 21.93 -11.16
C THR A 349 0.19 20.59 -10.78
N ILE A 350 -0.41 19.85 -9.85
CA ILE A 350 -0.04 18.48 -9.50
C ILE A 350 -1.29 17.75 -8.95
N ASN A 351 -1.46 16.49 -9.33
CA ASN A 351 -2.69 15.73 -9.06
C ASN A 351 -2.51 14.69 -7.96
N ALA A 352 -1.38 13.98 -7.97
CA ALA A 352 -1.15 12.92 -7.00
C ALA A 352 0.35 12.68 -6.77
N GLY A 353 0.66 11.95 -5.69
CA GLY A 353 2.03 11.58 -5.35
C GLY A 353 2.12 10.27 -4.59
N GLU A 354 3.24 9.59 -4.73
CA GLU A 354 3.64 8.41 -3.94
C GLU A 354 5.07 8.57 -3.39
N ILE A 355 5.25 8.27 -2.11
CA ILE A 355 6.55 8.13 -1.44
C ILE A 355 6.62 6.73 -0.84
N TYR A 356 7.71 6.03 -1.15
CA TYR A 356 8.07 4.78 -0.49
C TYR A 356 9.46 4.89 0.11
N GLN A 357 9.62 4.39 1.32
CA GLN A 357 10.93 4.12 1.88
C GLN A 357 11.50 2.86 1.22
N ILE A 358 12.77 2.93 0.82
CA ILE A 358 13.48 1.80 0.23
C ILE A 358 14.02 0.93 1.37
N LEU A 359 13.54 -0.30 1.43
CA LEU A 359 13.92 -1.27 2.45
C LEU A 359 14.88 -2.31 1.85
N PRO A 360 16.15 -2.39 2.29
CA PRO A 360 17.01 -3.51 1.95
C PRO A 360 16.42 -4.83 2.46
N LEU A 361 16.23 -5.80 1.58
CA LEU A 361 15.72 -7.12 1.93
C LEU A 361 16.86 -7.99 2.46
N ALA A 362 16.57 -8.73 3.52
CA ALA A 362 17.47 -9.76 4.02
C ALA A 362 17.58 -10.88 2.99
N VAL A 363 18.81 -11.36 2.77
CA VAL A 363 19.02 -12.60 2.02
C VAL A 363 18.57 -13.75 2.90
N THR A 364 17.48 -14.43 2.51
CA THR A 364 16.94 -15.60 3.23
C THR A 364 18.03 -16.59 3.59
N THR A 365 17.86 -17.31 4.70
CA THR A 365 18.84 -18.26 5.21
C THR A 365 19.26 -19.23 4.12
N LEU A 366 20.54 -19.18 3.73
CA LEU A 366 21.01 -19.83 2.51
C LEU A 366 20.99 -21.36 2.64
N ALA A 367 20.29 -22.02 1.72
CA ALA A 367 20.47 -23.43 1.41
C ALA A 367 21.52 -23.60 0.27
N ARG A 368 22.76 -23.13 0.48
CA ARG A 368 23.87 -23.11 -0.52
C ARG A 368 23.48 -22.73 -1.98
N ASP A 369 23.88 -21.54 -2.40
CA ASP A 369 24.04 -21.26 -3.83
C ASP A 369 25.30 -21.98 -4.38
N GLY A 370 25.12 -22.74 -5.46
CA GLY A 370 26.19 -23.31 -6.29
C GLY A 370 26.49 -24.79 -6.09
N ILE A 371 25.47 -25.66 -6.20
CA ILE A 371 25.47 -27.05 -6.75
C ILE A 371 24.12 -27.64 -6.33
N MET A 372 23.24 -27.83 -7.31
CA MET A 372 21.82 -28.20 -7.19
C MET A 372 21.55 -29.60 -6.59
N VAL A 373 22.46 -30.23 -5.82
CA VAL A 373 22.28 -31.65 -5.45
C VAL A 373 22.57 -32.03 -3.99
N ILE A 374 23.25 -31.26 -3.11
CA ILE A 374 23.66 -31.83 -1.80
C ILE A 374 23.31 -31.02 -0.53
N LEU A 375 22.82 -29.78 -0.59
CA LEU A 375 22.56 -28.97 0.64
C LEU A 375 21.19 -28.28 0.71
N ASN A 376 20.18 -28.93 0.14
CA ASN A 376 18.80 -28.79 0.63
C ASN A 376 18.61 -29.40 2.04
N SER A 377 19.59 -30.12 2.59
CA SER A 377 19.37 -31.09 3.67
C SER A 377 19.06 -30.49 5.04
N LEU A 378 19.67 -29.41 5.52
CA LEU A 378 19.44 -28.94 6.91
C LEU A 378 18.15 -28.12 7.05
N LEU A 379 17.88 -27.18 6.15
CA LEU A 379 16.61 -26.44 6.14
C LEU A 379 15.44 -27.38 5.85
N LEU A 380 15.58 -28.29 4.88
CA LEU A 380 14.59 -29.35 4.64
C LEU A 380 14.47 -30.29 5.84
N ALA A 381 15.57 -30.66 6.51
CA ALA A 381 15.51 -31.48 7.72
C ALA A 381 14.81 -30.74 8.86
N LEU A 382 14.98 -29.43 9.02
CA LEU A 382 14.24 -28.63 9.99
C LEU A 382 12.75 -28.58 9.65
N GLN A 383 12.40 -28.40 8.37
CA GLN A 383 11.01 -28.44 7.93
C GLN A 383 10.40 -29.83 8.13
N MET A 384 11.13 -30.90 7.80
CA MET A 384 10.71 -32.28 8.02
C MET A 384 10.61 -32.60 9.51
N LEU A 385 11.54 -32.11 10.33
CA LEU A 385 11.50 -32.24 11.78
C LEU A 385 10.26 -31.55 12.32
N LYS A 386 10.02 -30.27 11.97
CA LYS A 386 8.80 -29.53 12.31
C LYS A 386 7.54 -30.33 11.95
N GLN A 387 7.48 -30.88 10.74
CA GLN A 387 6.35 -31.70 10.28
C GLN A 387 6.22 -33.04 11.02
N SER A 388 7.31 -33.61 11.52
CA SER A 388 7.31 -34.84 12.30
C SER A 388 6.91 -34.64 13.77
N LEU A 389 7.04 -33.42 14.29
CA LEU A 389 6.65 -33.08 15.64
C LEU A 389 5.13 -33.00 15.74
N LYS A 390 4.57 -33.71 16.72
CA LYS A 390 3.13 -33.62 17.03
C LYS A 390 2.74 -32.21 17.48
N ASN A 391 3.63 -31.57 18.27
CA ASN A 391 3.49 -30.22 18.79
C ASN A 391 4.82 -29.48 18.56
N PRO A 392 5.08 -28.96 17.35
CA PRO A 392 6.26 -28.12 17.11
C PRO A 392 6.18 -26.84 17.97
N PRO A 393 7.31 -26.21 18.32
CA PRO A 393 7.30 -24.92 19.00
C PRO A 393 6.52 -23.87 18.19
N ASP A 394 5.74 -23.04 18.89
CA ASP A 394 4.83 -22.06 18.28
C ASP A 394 5.54 -20.93 17.53
N ASP A 395 6.84 -20.79 17.71
CA ASP A 395 7.67 -19.77 17.08
C ASP A 395 8.50 -20.30 15.89
N TRP A 396 8.42 -21.62 15.61
CA TRP A 396 9.08 -22.25 14.47
C TRP A 396 8.37 -21.92 13.14
N ASN A 397 8.17 -20.64 12.82
CA ASN A 397 7.48 -20.17 11.60
C ASN A 397 8.34 -19.20 10.80
N GLY A 398 8.13 -19.14 9.47
CA GLY A 398 8.95 -18.30 8.59
C GLY A 398 10.40 -18.78 8.49
N ASP A 399 11.33 -17.85 8.25
CA ASP A 399 12.77 -18.16 8.18
C ASP A 399 13.32 -18.56 9.58
N PRO A 400 14.10 -19.65 9.71
CA PRO A 400 14.56 -20.12 11.02
C PRO A 400 15.58 -19.20 11.73
N CYS A 401 16.30 -18.36 10.98
CA CYS A 401 17.35 -17.51 11.55
C CYS A 401 17.10 -16.02 11.34
N LEU A 402 16.16 -15.65 10.47
CA LEU A 402 15.90 -14.28 10.09
C LEU A 402 14.49 -13.81 10.50
N PRO A 403 14.33 -12.52 10.85
CA PRO A 403 15.39 -11.54 11.08
C PRO A 403 16.24 -11.96 12.30
N LYS A 404 17.48 -11.44 12.41
CA LYS A 404 18.47 -11.96 13.39
C LYS A 404 18.04 -11.76 14.85
N GLU A 405 17.15 -10.80 15.05
CA GLU A 405 16.53 -10.45 16.32
C GLU A 405 15.48 -11.50 16.73
N HIS A 406 14.91 -12.24 15.77
CA HIS A 406 13.80 -13.17 15.99
C HIS A 406 14.06 -14.57 15.37
N PRO A 407 15.18 -15.25 15.70
CA PRO A 407 15.41 -16.62 15.25
C PRO A 407 14.42 -17.58 15.93
N TRP A 408 14.26 -18.78 15.36
CA TRP A 408 13.54 -19.85 16.03
C TRP A 408 14.23 -20.24 17.33
N PHE A 409 13.45 -20.43 18.37
CA PHE A 409 13.91 -20.85 19.68
C PHE A 409 14.60 -22.20 19.59
N GLY A 410 15.79 -22.28 20.19
CA GLY A 410 16.67 -23.45 20.16
C GLY A 410 17.57 -23.54 18.92
N ILE A 411 17.33 -22.77 17.86
CA ILE A 411 18.14 -22.82 16.65
C ILE A 411 19.37 -21.91 16.79
N GLY A 412 20.56 -22.50 16.60
CA GLY A 412 21.80 -21.74 16.50
C GLY A 412 21.97 -21.18 15.09
N CYS A 413 22.30 -19.89 14.98
CA CYS A 413 22.47 -19.20 13.70
C CYS A 413 23.81 -18.45 13.63
N THR A 414 24.39 -18.33 12.43
CA THR A 414 25.62 -17.56 12.23
C THR A 414 25.37 -16.04 12.27
N GLU A 415 26.31 -15.28 12.83
CA GLU A 415 26.21 -13.81 12.92
C GLU A 415 26.62 -13.05 11.63
N GLY A 416 27.18 -13.73 10.62
CA GLY A 416 27.71 -13.10 9.40
C GLY A 416 26.67 -12.51 8.43
N LYS A 417 27.14 -11.97 7.29
CA LYS A 417 26.27 -11.49 6.19
C LYS A 417 25.50 -12.64 5.52
N GLN A 418 26.08 -13.83 5.51
CA GLN A 418 25.40 -15.05 5.10
C GLN A 418 24.90 -15.74 6.37
N VAL A 419 23.59 -15.73 6.57
CA VAL A 419 22.96 -16.37 7.73
C VAL A 419 22.69 -17.84 7.42
N ARG A 420 23.07 -18.71 8.35
CA ARG A 420 22.95 -20.18 8.27
C ARG A 420 22.63 -20.76 9.63
N VAL A 421 21.94 -21.90 9.64
CA VAL A 421 21.75 -22.73 10.83
C VAL A 421 23.06 -23.47 11.16
N THR A 422 23.48 -23.43 12.41
CA THR A 422 24.69 -24.08 12.93
C THR A 422 24.41 -25.17 13.95
N SER A 423 23.28 -25.11 14.66
CA SER A 423 22.90 -26.11 15.67
C SER A 423 21.39 -26.17 15.91
N LEU A 424 20.98 -27.24 16.59
CA LEU A 424 19.62 -27.57 17.05
C LEU A 424 19.57 -27.63 18.57
#